data_AF-A0A0M4LNV9-F1
#
_entry.id   AF-A0A0M4LNV9-F1
#
_cell.length_a   1.000
_cell.length_b   1.000
_cell.length_c   1.000
_cell.angle_alpha   90.00
_cell.angle_beta   90.00
_cell.angle_gamma   90.00
#
_symmetry.space_group_name_H-M   'P 1'
#
loop_
_entity.id
_entity.type
_entity.pdbx_description
1 polymer ?
#
loop_
_entity_poly.entity_id
_entity_poly.type
_entity_poly.pdbx_seq_one_letter_code
_entity_poly.pdbx_strand_id
1 'polypeptide(L)'
;MTVNFIISRTAHLPLAAPSTPEPESTPRVPVEAAVFAPPIKAYDNHDLCQAWSRSYGWLEGAESLALQAYIVTLRQAYLDELEFRDPAGLRAWLDSGPRPRGGPERFLHRGTGGHQLSA
;
A
#
# COMPACT_ATOMS: atom_id res chain seq x y z
N MET A 1 -32.11 -7.96 -12.37
CA MET A 1 -30.70 -7.76 -12.78
C MET A 1 -29.87 -8.57 -11.82
N THR A 2 -29.43 -9.76 -12.23
CA THR A 2 -28.85 -10.78 -11.34
C THR A 2 -27.46 -11.11 -11.85
N VAL A 3 -26.45 -10.96 -10.99
CA VAL A 3 -25.24 -11.77 -11.08
C VAL A 3 -24.90 -12.23 -9.66
N ASN A 4 -25.26 -13.48 -9.39
CA ASN A 4 -24.88 -14.26 -8.22
C ASN A 4 -23.40 -14.64 -8.35
N PHE A 5 -22.60 -14.43 -7.32
CA PHE A 5 -21.38 -15.22 -7.12
C PHE A 5 -21.43 -15.88 -5.76
N ILE A 6 -21.91 -17.12 -5.81
CA ILE A 6 -21.91 -18.08 -4.73
C ILE A 6 -20.62 -18.87 -4.91
N ILE A 7 -19.64 -18.71 -4.02
CA ILE A 7 -18.58 -19.71 -3.88
C ILE A 7 -18.81 -20.42 -2.56
N SER A 8 -19.69 -21.41 -2.60
CA SER A 8 -19.67 -22.51 -1.65
C SER A 8 -18.57 -23.46 -2.07
N ARG A 9 -17.65 -23.80 -1.16
CA ARG A 9 -16.77 -24.95 -1.35
C ARG A 9 -16.76 -25.81 -0.10
N THR A 10 -17.18 -27.04 -0.34
CA THR A 10 -17.41 -28.20 0.53
C THR A 10 -16.31 -28.44 1.58
N ALA A 11 -16.73 -28.79 2.79
CA ALA A 11 -15.87 -29.35 3.82
C ALA A 11 -15.48 -30.80 3.48
N HIS A 12 -14.19 -31.13 3.51
CA HIS A 12 -13.72 -32.51 3.58
C HIS A 12 -12.40 -32.60 4.35
N LEU A 13 -12.35 -33.45 5.38
CA LEU A 13 -11.17 -33.98 6.08
C LEU A 13 -11.51 -35.38 6.62
N PRO A 14 -10.56 -36.29 6.89
CA PRO A 14 -9.19 -36.43 6.38
C PRO A 14 -8.81 -37.88 5.97
N LEU A 15 -7.74 -38.07 5.19
CA LEU A 15 -6.92 -39.28 5.28
C LEU A 15 -5.44 -38.86 5.20
N ALA A 16 -4.67 -39.23 6.22
CA ALA A 16 -3.29 -38.83 6.41
C ALA A 16 -2.40 -39.34 5.26
N ALA A 17 -1.78 -38.41 4.53
CA ALA A 17 -0.65 -38.68 3.66
C ALA A 17 0.66 -38.38 4.43
N PRO A 18 1.75 -39.14 4.19
CA PRO A 18 3.05 -38.88 4.82
C PRO A 18 3.51 -37.47 4.47
N SER A 19 4.01 -36.75 5.47
CA SER A 19 4.48 -35.37 5.37
C SER A 19 5.53 -35.20 4.27
N THR A 20 5.08 -34.73 3.10
CA THR A 20 5.95 -34.02 2.17
C THR A 20 6.55 -32.84 2.94
N PRO A 21 7.88 -32.62 2.95
CA PRO A 21 8.42 -31.38 3.46
C PRO A 21 7.83 -30.25 2.62
N GLU A 22 6.88 -29.55 3.23
CA GLU A 22 6.28 -28.33 2.70
C GLU A 22 7.45 -27.39 2.34
N PRO A 23 7.47 -26.77 1.14
CA PRO A 23 8.42 -25.71 0.88
C PRO A 23 8.07 -24.53 1.79
N GLU A 24 8.61 -24.56 3.00
CA GLU A 24 8.66 -23.43 3.91
C GLU A 24 9.44 -22.31 3.21
N SER A 25 8.73 -21.39 2.56
CA SER A 25 9.27 -20.06 2.23
C SER A 25 8.15 -19.04 2.00
N THR A 26 7.14 -19.04 2.87
CA THR A 26 6.52 -17.76 3.22
C THR A 26 7.49 -17.02 4.16
N PRO A 27 8.00 -15.83 3.83
CA PRO A 27 8.74 -15.04 4.81
C PRO A 27 7.85 -14.83 6.05
N ARG A 28 8.33 -15.31 7.21
CA ARG A 28 7.58 -15.42 8.49
C ARG A 28 7.33 -14.09 9.22
N VAL A 29 7.65 -12.95 8.62
CA VAL A 29 7.37 -11.63 9.22
C VAL A 29 6.70 -10.76 8.17
N PRO A 30 5.45 -10.33 8.38
CA PRO A 30 4.87 -9.29 7.55
C PRO A 30 5.81 -8.09 7.58
N VAL A 31 6.24 -7.58 6.42
CA VAL A 31 6.97 -6.31 6.38
C VAL A 31 6.01 -5.25 6.93
N GLU A 32 6.41 -4.58 8.00
CA GLU A 32 5.62 -3.53 8.65
C GLU A 32 5.88 -2.19 7.97
N ALA A 33 4.85 -1.33 7.87
CA ALA A 33 4.95 -0.01 7.26
C ALA A 33 6.03 0.86 7.92
N ALA A 34 6.22 0.69 9.23
CA ALA A 34 7.23 1.39 10.02
C ALA A 34 8.67 1.21 9.50
N VAL A 35 8.97 0.10 8.82
CA VAL A 35 10.31 -0.15 8.22
C VAL A 35 10.64 0.89 7.14
N PHE A 36 9.63 1.40 6.44
CA PHE A 36 9.81 2.41 5.40
C PHE A 36 9.74 3.84 5.92
N ALA A 37 9.35 4.06 7.18
CA ALA A 37 9.17 5.39 7.73
C ALA A 37 10.45 6.27 7.68
N PRO A 38 11.66 5.76 7.98
CA PRO A 38 12.87 6.59 7.92
C PRO A 38 13.15 7.21 6.54
N PRO A 39 13.18 6.47 5.40
CA PRO A 39 13.37 7.07 4.09
C PRO A 39 12.17 7.93 3.63
N ILE A 40 10.94 7.56 4.00
CA ILE A 40 9.73 8.28 3.59
C ILE A 40 9.64 9.67 4.21
N LYS A 41 10.09 9.84 5.46
CA LYS A 41 10.13 11.14 6.15
C LYS A 41 10.97 12.19 5.44
N ALA A 42 11.93 11.79 4.60
CA ALA A 42 12.75 12.70 3.83
C ALA A 42 12.04 13.29 2.60
N TYR A 43 10.92 12.69 2.15
CA TYR A 43 10.16 13.20 1.01
C TYR A 43 9.33 14.43 1.41
N ASP A 44 9.18 15.38 0.50
CA ASP A 44 8.18 16.42 0.66
C ASP A 44 6.77 15.90 0.27
N ASN A 45 5.74 16.72 0.44
CA ASN A 45 4.37 16.30 0.12
C ASN A 45 4.16 15.99 -1.37
N HIS A 46 4.86 16.69 -2.26
CA HIS A 46 4.76 16.43 -3.70
C HIS A 46 5.38 15.07 -4.03
N ASP A 47 6.57 14.78 -3.52
CA ASP A 47 7.28 13.53 -3.72
C ASP A 47 6.51 12.34 -3.11
N LEU A 48 5.92 12.52 -1.93
CA LEU A 48 5.03 11.52 -1.32
C LEU A 48 3.84 11.19 -2.21
N CYS A 49 3.15 12.20 -2.74
CA CYS A 49 1.98 11.98 -3.58
C CYS A 49 2.33 11.34 -4.93
N GLN A 50 3.46 11.74 -5.53
CA GLN A 50 4.00 11.11 -6.73
C GLN A 50 4.39 9.66 -6.48
N ALA A 51 5.08 9.37 -5.38
CA ALA A 51 5.48 8.03 -5.00
C ALA A 51 4.27 7.13 -4.73
N TRP A 52 3.26 7.63 -4.02
CA TRP A 52 1.98 6.96 -3.83
C TRP A 52 1.31 6.62 -5.18
N SER A 53 1.17 7.59 -6.08
CA SER A 53 0.53 7.39 -7.38
C SER A 53 1.27 6.37 -8.26
N ARG A 54 2.61 6.43 -8.27
CA ARG A 54 3.47 5.51 -9.06
C ARG A 54 3.48 4.09 -8.50
N SER A 55 3.45 3.93 -7.19
CA SER A 55 3.49 2.61 -6.56
C SER A 55 2.30 1.71 -6.93
N TYR A 56 1.19 2.29 -7.41
CA TYR A 56 0.09 1.50 -7.96
C TYR A 56 0.49 0.75 -9.24
N GLY A 57 1.30 1.37 -10.12
CA GLY A 57 1.83 0.68 -11.30
C GLY A 57 2.77 -0.47 -10.95
N TRP A 58 3.54 -0.35 -9.86
CA TRP A 58 4.34 -1.46 -9.34
C TRP A 58 3.46 -2.58 -8.81
N LEU A 59 2.35 -2.25 -8.14
CA LEU A 59 1.40 -3.23 -7.63
C LEU A 59 0.72 -3.99 -8.77
N GLU A 60 0.30 -3.31 -9.84
CA GLU A 60 -0.29 -3.94 -11.02
C GLU A 60 0.69 -4.86 -11.75
N GLY A 61 1.99 -4.53 -11.74
CA GLY A 61 3.03 -5.33 -12.37
C GLY A 61 3.63 -6.43 -11.48
N ALA A 62 3.19 -6.58 -10.24
CA ALA A 62 3.81 -7.52 -9.30
C ALA A 62 3.37 -8.97 -9.56
N GLU A 63 4.34 -9.82 -9.94
CA GLU A 63 4.12 -11.22 -10.34
C GLU A 63 4.00 -12.20 -9.15
N SER A 64 4.26 -11.76 -7.91
CA SER A 64 4.17 -12.61 -6.72
C SER A 64 3.39 -11.96 -5.59
N LEU A 65 2.71 -12.79 -4.79
CA LEU A 65 1.97 -12.33 -3.61
C LEU A 65 2.88 -11.64 -2.58
N ALA A 66 4.12 -12.12 -2.43
CA ALA A 66 5.09 -11.50 -1.53
C ALA A 66 5.44 -10.06 -1.98
N LEU A 67 5.64 -9.86 -3.29
CA LEU A 67 5.91 -8.53 -3.84
C LEU A 67 4.69 -7.62 -3.75
N GLN A 68 3.49 -8.14 -4.01
CA GLN A 68 2.24 -7.40 -3.81
C GLN A 68 2.08 -6.95 -2.36
N ALA A 69 2.29 -7.85 -1.39
CA ALA A 69 2.23 -7.53 0.04
C ALA A 69 3.26 -6.45 0.41
N TYR A 70 4.50 -6.57 -0.06
CA TYR A 70 5.54 -5.56 0.15
C TYR A 70 5.11 -4.18 -0.37
N ILE A 71 4.56 -4.10 -1.58
CA ILE A 71 4.13 -2.84 -2.19
C ILE A 71 2.92 -2.26 -1.45
N VAL A 72 1.98 -3.10 -1.00
CA VAL A 72 0.85 -2.66 -0.16
C VAL A 72 1.34 -2.08 1.16
N THR A 73 2.32 -2.71 1.81
CA THR A 73 2.94 -2.16 3.02
C THR A 73 3.63 -0.82 2.74
N LEU A 74 4.40 -0.71 1.65
CA LEU A 74 5.04 0.55 1.26
C LEU A 74 4.01 1.65 1.02
N ARG A 75 2.91 1.29 0.37
CA ARG A 75 1.76 2.17 0.14
C ARG A 75 1.16 2.67 1.44
N GLN A 76 0.93 1.77 2.40
CA GLN A 76 0.47 2.16 3.73
C GLN A 76 1.42 3.18 4.37
N ALA A 77 2.74 2.96 4.31
CA ALA A 77 3.71 3.88 4.91
C ALA A 77 3.68 5.30 4.29
N TYR A 78 3.38 5.44 2.99
CA TYR A 78 3.15 6.76 2.38
C TYR A 78 1.89 7.44 2.94
N LEU A 79 0.81 6.68 3.14
CA LEU A 79 -0.42 7.22 3.74
C LEU A 79 -0.22 7.59 5.20
N ASP A 80 0.49 6.78 5.98
CA ASP A 80 0.80 7.05 7.39
C ASP A 80 1.57 8.38 7.53
N GLU A 81 2.56 8.63 6.66
CA GLU A 81 3.30 9.90 6.67
C GLU A 81 2.41 11.09 6.22
N LEU A 82 1.54 10.89 5.23
CA LEU A 82 0.59 11.93 4.82
C LEU A 82 -0.44 12.24 5.90
N GLU A 83 -0.94 11.22 6.60
CA GLU A 83 -1.84 11.35 7.76
C GLU A 83 -1.15 12.12 8.87
N PHE A 84 0.12 11.78 9.17
CA PHE A 84 0.90 12.48 10.18
C PHE A 84 1.08 13.97 9.85
N ARG A 85 1.26 14.32 8.58
CA ARG A 85 1.51 15.71 8.14
C ARG A 85 0.24 16.56 7.99
N ASP A 86 -0.81 15.99 7.44
CA ASP A 86 -2.08 16.67 7.20
C ASP A 86 -3.27 15.70 7.29
N PRO A 87 -3.72 15.39 8.53
CA PRO A 87 -4.83 14.47 8.74
C PRO A 87 -6.14 14.96 8.10
N ALA A 88 -6.34 16.29 8.06
CA ALA A 88 -7.54 16.89 7.50
C ALA A 88 -7.58 16.76 5.97
N GLY A 89 -6.45 17.05 5.31
CA GLY A 89 -6.31 16.89 3.86
C GLY A 89 -6.42 15.44 3.41
N LEU A 90 -5.79 14.51 4.13
CA LEU A 90 -5.91 13.09 3.82
C LEU A 90 -7.35 12.60 3.98
N ARG A 91 -8.05 12.99 5.04
CA ARG A 91 -9.45 12.62 5.25
C ARG A 91 -10.37 13.17 4.17
N ALA A 92 -10.20 14.43 3.77
CA ALA A 92 -10.97 15.02 2.67
C ALA A 92 -10.75 14.28 1.34
N TRP A 93 -9.51 13.82 1.08
CA TRP A 93 -9.22 12.98 -0.08
C TRP A 93 -9.91 11.62 0.00
N LEU A 94 -9.83 10.91 1.14
CA LEU A 94 -10.48 9.61 1.34
C LEU A 94 -12.00 9.70 1.21
N ASP A 95 -12.62 10.74 1.78
CA ASP A 95 -14.07 11.00 1.70
C ASP A 95 -14.52 11.29 0.26
N SER A 96 -13.62 11.76 -0.60
CA SER A 96 -13.91 12.01 -2.03
C SER A 96 -14.03 10.73 -2.88
N GLY A 97 -13.73 9.56 -2.33
CA GLY A 97 -13.70 8.29 -3.05
C GLY A 97 -12.54 8.21 -4.06
N PRO A 98 -11.29 8.23 -3.59
CA PRO A 98 -10.14 8.36 -4.47
C PRO A 98 -9.87 7.07 -5.26
N ARG A 99 -9.31 7.23 -6.46
CA ARG A 99 -8.84 6.09 -7.25
C ARG A 99 -7.48 5.62 -6.72
N PRO A 100 -7.15 4.32 -6.80
CA PRO A 100 -5.87 3.78 -6.31
C PRO A 100 -4.60 4.46 -6.86
N ARG A 101 -4.67 4.97 -8.10
CA ARG A 101 -3.59 5.72 -8.78
C ARG A 101 -3.66 7.23 -8.57
N GLY A 102 -4.80 7.78 -8.12
CA GLY A 102 -4.99 9.21 -7.97
C GLY A 102 -4.45 9.68 -6.61
N GLY A 103 -3.50 10.60 -6.60
CA GLY A 103 -2.92 11.13 -5.38
C GLY A 103 -3.83 12.13 -4.63
N PRO A 104 -3.44 12.49 -3.38
CA PRO A 104 -4.15 13.44 -2.54
C PRO A 104 -3.78 14.90 -2.79
N GLU A 105 -2.97 15.23 -3.80
CA GLU A 105 -2.30 16.53 -3.96
C GLU A 105 -3.26 17.72 -3.85
N ARG A 106 -4.46 17.60 -4.43
CA ARG A 106 -5.47 18.67 -4.46
C ARG A 106 -6.16 18.94 -3.12
N PHE A 107 -6.02 18.03 -2.15
CA PHE A 107 -6.68 18.11 -0.85
C PHE A 107 -5.71 18.48 0.29
N LEU A 108 -4.41 18.40 0.05
CA LEU A 108 -3.41 18.71 1.08
C LEU A 108 -3.28 20.24 1.24
N HIS A 109 -3.35 20.71 2.47
CA HIS A 109 -3.31 22.12 2.84
C HIS A 109 -1.88 22.66 2.96
N ARG A 110 -0.89 21.76 3.08
CA ARG A 110 0.53 22.10 3.11
C ARG A 110 1.16 21.81 1.76
N GLY A 111 1.02 22.76 0.82
CA GLY A 111 1.77 22.78 -0.44
C GLY A 111 3.03 23.61 -0.31
N THR A 112 4.11 23.21 -1.00
CA THR A 112 5.43 23.88 -1.12
C THR A 112 6.38 23.73 0.08
N GLY A 113 7.03 22.57 0.18
CA GLY A 113 8.43 22.56 0.63
C GLY A 113 9.25 23.25 -0.47
N GLY A 114 9.78 24.43 -0.17
CA GLY A 114 10.47 25.26 -1.14
C GLY A 114 11.62 24.54 -1.82
N HIS A 115 11.74 24.78 -3.13
CA HIS A 115 12.93 24.57 -3.93
C HIS A 115 14.09 25.44 -3.42
N GLN A 116 14.69 25.12 -2.27
CA GLN A 116 15.83 25.88 -1.77
C GLN A 116 16.94 24.95 -1.27
N LEU A 117 17.72 24.43 -2.22
CA LEU A 117 19.15 24.25 -2.06
C LEU A 117 19.83 24.83 -3.30
N SER A 118 20.17 26.12 -3.21
CA SER A 118 21.29 26.69 -3.96
C SER A 118 22.58 26.23 -3.30
N ALA A 119 23.47 25.62 -4.08
CA ALA A 119 24.92 25.71 -3.95
C ALA A 119 25.54 25.41 -5.32
#